data_AF-A0A7S2V1P5-F1
#
_entry.id   AF-A0A7S2V1P5-F1
#
_cell.length_a   1.000
_cell.length_b   1.000
_cell.length_c   1.000
_cell.angle_alpha   90.00
_cell.angle_beta   90.00
_cell.angle_gamma   90.00
#
_symmetry.space_group_name_H-M   'P 1'
#
loop_
_entity.id
_entity.type
_entity.pdbx_description
1 polymer ?
#
loop_
_entity_poly.entity_id
_entity_poly.type
_entity_poly.pdbx_seq_one_letter_code
_entity_poly.pdbx_strand_id
1 'polypeptide(L)'
;ADSAGSDLPQAASAPDNLFNLTPSEGLFKAEPEFDPVLERFMAGVLAHLSRLLCFTAPSPTSFLRFGAGCWAGAYKFWGVSNKEAPLRIPLPPNPASKATNFEIKCMDSSACPYLALAAIVAAGVDGVKKEMKLPKPCQVDPGSLSEAERSEAGIEEFPPSLNEAFDLLDGEEAAPIK
;
A
#
# COMPACT_ATOMS: atom_id res chain seq x y z
N ALA A 1 -12.93 -15.94 -70.83
CA ALA A 1 -11.80 -15.17 -70.26
C ALA A 1 -12.38 -14.33 -69.14
N ASP A 2 -12.20 -14.79 -67.90
CA ASP A 2 -12.41 -14.01 -66.69
C ASP A 2 -11.94 -14.84 -65.49
N SER A 3 -10.93 -14.36 -64.76
CA SER A 3 -10.90 -14.31 -63.30
C SER A 3 -9.54 -13.80 -62.80
N ALA A 4 -9.63 -13.01 -61.74
CA ALA A 4 -8.63 -12.14 -61.17
C ALA A 4 -7.44 -12.86 -60.50
N GLY A 5 -6.32 -12.16 -60.42
CA GLY A 5 -5.16 -12.49 -59.59
C GLY A 5 -4.13 -11.37 -59.66
N SER A 6 -4.35 -10.30 -58.88
CA SER A 6 -3.41 -9.21 -58.71
C SER A 6 -2.37 -9.58 -57.65
N ASP A 7 -1.20 -10.02 -58.09
CA ASP A 7 -0.01 -10.12 -57.27
C ASP A 7 0.60 -8.72 -57.06
N LEU A 8 0.60 -8.24 -55.81
CA LEU A 8 1.45 -7.12 -55.39
C LEU A 8 2.65 -7.68 -54.61
N PRO A 9 3.89 -7.32 -54.99
CA PRO A 9 5.08 -7.75 -54.28
C PRO A 9 5.24 -7.02 -52.93
N GLN A 10 5.87 -7.74 -52.00
CA GLN A 10 6.31 -7.27 -50.68
C GLN A 10 6.96 -5.88 -50.73
N ALA A 11 6.36 -4.93 -50.00
CA ALA A 11 7.04 -3.69 -49.61
C ALA A 11 7.76 -3.93 -48.28
N ALA A 12 9.09 -3.90 -48.36
CA ALA A 12 10.02 -3.90 -47.26
C ALA A 12 9.95 -2.60 -46.41
N SER A 13 10.22 -2.77 -45.12
CA SER A 13 10.62 -1.82 -44.06
C SER A 13 9.98 -0.42 -44.02
N ALA A 14 9.22 -0.19 -42.97
CA ALA A 14 9.02 1.13 -42.36
C ALA A 14 9.75 1.15 -40.98
N PRO A 15 10.27 2.31 -40.54
CA PRO A 15 11.39 2.40 -39.61
C PRO A 15 11.02 2.16 -38.14
N ASP A 16 12.06 1.90 -37.35
CA ASP A 16 12.08 1.77 -35.89
C ASP A 16 11.28 2.89 -35.20
N ASN A 17 10.00 2.61 -34.94
CA ASN A 17 9.18 3.46 -34.10
C ASN A 17 9.57 3.21 -32.64
N LEU A 18 10.30 4.19 -32.08
CA LEU A 18 10.73 4.38 -30.69
C LEU A 18 9.59 4.32 -29.63
N PHE A 19 8.36 4.00 -30.03
CA PHE A 19 7.15 4.09 -29.21
C PHE A 19 6.38 2.77 -29.07
N ASN A 20 6.85 1.67 -29.66
CA ASN A 20 6.20 0.37 -29.47
C ASN A 20 7.05 -0.53 -28.57
N LEU A 21 7.25 -0.10 -27.33
CA LEU A 21 7.57 -1.03 -26.24
C LEU A 21 6.26 -1.72 -25.87
N THR A 22 5.97 -2.85 -26.51
CA THR A 22 5.15 -3.85 -25.84
C THR A 22 5.83 -4.11 -24.49
N PRO A 23 5.14 -3.99 -23.34
CA PRO A 23 5.74 -4.33 -22.08
C PRO A 23 6.09 -5.81 -22.15
N SER A 24 7.38 -6.11 -22.36
CA SER A 24 7.87 -7.46 -22.16
C SER A 24 7.52 -7.84 -20.74
N GLU A 25 7.08 -9.08 -20.54
CA GLU A 25 6.50 -9.65 -19.32
C GLU A 25 7.44 -9.67 -18.08
N GLY A 26 8.45 -8.80 -18.04
CA GLY A 26 9.43 -8.66 -16.98
C GLY A 26 9.66 -7.23 -16.45
N LEU A 27 9.01 -6.18 -16.98
CA LEU A 27 9.32 -4.80 -16.58
C LEU A 27 8.77 -4.38 -15.19
N PHE A 28 7.82 -5.14 -14.62
CA PHE A 28 7.13 -4.78 -13.36
C PHE A 28 7.49 -5.67 -12.16
N LYS A 29 8.60 -6.40 -12.22
CA LYS A 29 8.93 -7.46 -11.24
C LYS A 29 10.08 -7.14 -10.28
N ALA A 30 10.58 -5.90 -10.28
CA ALA A 30 11.56 -5.49 -9.29
C ALA A 30 10.84 -5.14 -7.98
N GLU A 31 11.01 -5.96 -6.95
CA GLU A 31 10.73 -5.51 -5.59
C GLU A 31 11.58 -4.25 -5.35
N PRO A 32 10.98 -3.11 -4.96
CA PRO A 32 11.74 -1.90 -4.74
C PRO A 32 12.79 -2.14 -3.65
N GLU A 33 14.02 -1.72 -3.92
CA GLU A 33 15.09 -1.77 -2.92
C GLU A 33 14.78 -0.72 -1.84
N PHE A 34 14.70 -1.17 -0.58
CA PHE A 34 14.45 -0.30 0.56
C PHE A 34 15.74 0.05 1.27
N ASP A 35 15.79 1.28 1.80
CA ASP A 35 16.70 1.57 2.88
C ASP A 35 16.28 0.75 4.12
N PRO A 36 17.21 0.06 4.82
CA PRO A 36 16.86 -0.76 5.98
C PRO A 36 16.13 0.00 7.09
N VAL A 37 16.40 1.30 7.26
CA VAL A 37 15.71 2.13 8.24
C VAL A 37 14.28 2.39 7.80
N LEU A 38 14.06 2.67 6.51
CA LEU A 38 12.73 2.86 5.94
C LEU A 38 11.87 1.60 6.08
N GLU A 39 12.43 0.42 5.77
CA GLU A 39 11.73 -0.86 5.90
C GLU A 39 11.24 -1.10 7.33
N ARG A 40 12.13 -0.91 8.32
CA ARG A 40 11.80 -1.08 9.75
C ARG A 40 10.81 -0.03 10.23
N PHE A 41 10.94 1.21 9.77
CA PHE A 41 10.00 2.28 10.08
C PHE A 41 8.60 1.94 9.57
N MET A 42 8.48 1.51 8.31
CA MET A 42 7.21 1.09 7.73
C MET A 42 6.64 -0.13 8.44
N ALA A 43 7.48 -1.07 8.86
CA ALA A 43 7.04 -2.25 9.62
C ALA A 43 6.40 -1.85 10.96
N GLY A 44 6.98 -0.86 11.66
CA GLY A 44 6.39 -0.29 12.87
C GLY A 44 5.06 0.42 12.61
N VAL A 45 4.99 1.26 11.57
CA VAL A 45 3.74 1.91 11.17
C VAL A 45 2.65 0.89 10.83
N LEU A 46 2.98 -0.18 10.10
CA LEU A 46 2.05 -1.24 9.74
C LEU A 46 1.55 -2.02 10.96
N ALA A 47 2.45 -2.34 11.89
CA ALA A 47 2.11 -3.06 13.13
C ALA A 47 1.09 -2.27 13.97
N HIS A 48 1.24 -0.94 14.01
CA HIS A 48 0.38 -0.04 14.80
C HIS A 48 -0.80 0.56 14.02
N LEU A 49 -0.99 0.19 12.76
CA LEU A 49 -1.87 0.90 11.84
C LEU A 49 -3.32 1.00 12.32
N SER A 50 -3.87 -0.07 12.93
CA SER A 50 -5.22 -0.08 13.50
C SER A 50 -5.36 0.87 14.68
N ARG A 51 -4.32 1.02 15.51
CA ARG A 51 -4.30 1.94 16.67
C ARG A 51 -4.10 3.39 16.23
N LEU A 52 -3.33 3.60 15.16
CA LEU A 52 -3.12 4.92 14.59
C LEU A 52 -4.45 5.57 14.17
N LEU A 53 -5.51 4.79 13.89
CA LEU A 53 -6.84 5.31 13.59
C LEU A 53 -7.41 6.21 14.70
N CYS A 54 -7.07 5.98 15.97
CA CYS A 54 -7.44 6.86 17.08
C CYS A 54 -6.89 8.29 16.93
N PHE A 55 -5.84 8.47 16.14
CA PHE A 55 -5.18 9.75 15.91
C PHE A 55 -5.36 10.26 14.47
N THR A 56 -5.43 9.35 13.49
CA THR A 56 -5.54 9.68 12.05
C THR A 56 -6.98 9.76 11.56
N ALA A 57 -7.93 9.14 12.28
CA ALA A 57 -9.36 9.07 11.96
C ALA A 57 -10.23 9.15 13.24
N PRO A 58 -10.07 10.18 14.09
CA PRO A 58 -10.61 10.21 15.46
C PRO A 58 -12.13 10.50 15.57
N SER A 59 -12.90 10.45 14.48
CA SER A 59 -14.34 10.68 14.50
C SER A 59 -15.10 9.37 14.25
N PRO A 60 -16.24 9.11 14.91
CA PRO A 60 -17.09 7.98 14.56
C PRO A 60 -17.48 7.94 13.07
N THR A 61 -17.65 9.12 12.45
CA THR A 61 -17.97 9.25 11.02
C THR A 61 -16.81 8.80 10.12
N SER A 62 -15.57 8.86 10.61
CA SER A 62 -14.38 8.42 9.88
C SER A 62 -14.48 6.94 9.48
N PHE A 63 -15.03 6.11 10.36
CA PHE A 63 -15.14 4.66 10.18
C PHE A 63 -16.14 4.26 9.09
N LEU A 64 -17.05 5.15 8.72
CA LEU A 64 -17.94 4.95 7.56
C LEU A 64 -17.19 4.92 6.22
N ARG A 65 -15.92 5.35 6.21
CA ARG A 65 -15.06 5.32 5.01
C ARG A 65 -14.26 4.02 4.87
N PHE A 66 -14.13 3.23 5.94
CA PHE A 66 -13.41 1.97 5.93
C PHE A 66 -14.35 0.85 5.49
N GLY A 67 -14.59 0.79 4.17
CA GLY A 67 -15.40 -0.24 3.52
C GLY A 67 -14.68 -0.82 2.31
N ALA A 68 -15.03 -2.06 1.96
CA ALA A 68 -14.50 -2.69 0.74
C ALA A 68 -14.83 -1.82 -0.49
N GLY A 69 -13.81 -1.50 -1.29
CA GLY A 69 -13.95 -0.64 -2.47
C GLY A 69 -14.00 0.87 -2.20
N CYS A 70 -13.92 1.33 -0.94
CA CYS A 70 -13.94 2.77 -0.61
C CYS A 70 -12.58 3.47 -0.79
N TRP A 71 -11.55 2.77 -1.26
CA TRP A 71 -10.17 3.24 -1.46
C TRP A 71 -9.50 3.85 -0.22
N ALA A 72 -10.17 3.92 0.93
CA ALA A 72 -9.58 4.35 2.21
C ALA A 72 -8.88 3.18 2.95
N GLY A 73 -9.07 1.95 2.45
CA GLY A 73 -8.58 0.72 3.05
C GLY A 73 -9.59 0.13 4.05
N ALA A 74 -9.99 -1.12 3.86
CA ALA A 74 -10.79 -1.87 4.85
C ALA A 74 -9.92 -2.85 5.66
N TYR A 75 -8.68 -3.06 5.22
CA TYR A 75 -7.80 -4.10 5.72
C TYR A 75 -6.43 -3.51 6.08
N LYS A 76 -5.79 -4.04 7.11
CA LYS A 76 -4.43 -3.72 7.55
C LYS A 76 -3.42 -4.46 6.68
N PHE A 77 -2.92 -3.79 5.65
CA PHE A 77 -1.85 -4.30 4.78
C PHE A 77 -1.06 -3.16 4.13
N TRP A 78 0.01 -3.51 3.42
CA TRP A 78 0.75 -2.57 2.61
C TRP A 78 1.00 -3.10 1.20
N GLY A 79 1.28 -2.20 0.26
CA GLY A 79 1.55 -2.58 -1.13
C GLY A 79 2.35 -1.53 -1.91
N VAL A 80 2.93 -1.97 -3.02
CA VAL A 80 3.71 -1.11 -3.92
C VAL A 80 2.80 -0.66 -5.06
N SER A 81 2.56 0.64 -5.17
CA SER A 81 1.59 1.24 -6.10
C SER A 81 0.15 0.72 -6.00
N ASN A 82 -0.16 -0.21 -5.08
CA ASN A 82 -1.48 -0.74 -4.81
C ASN A 82 -2.38 0.35 -4.21
N LYS A 83 -3.39 0.78 -4.98
CA LYS A 83 -4.30 1.86 -4.57
C LYS A 83 -5.24 1.46 -3.44
N GLU A 84 -5.45 0.19 -3.15
CA GLU A 84 -6.28 -0.24 -2.02
C GLU A 84 -5.52 -0.28 -0.71
N ALA A 85 -4.18 -0.26 -0.75
CA ALA A 85 -3.34 -0.36 0.43
C ALA A 85 -3.45 0.90 1.30
N PRO A 86 -3.80 0.78 2.60
CA PRO A 86 -3.78 1.92 3.50
C PRO A 86 -2.36 2.42 3.76
N LEU A 87 -1.35 1.55 3.70
CA LEU A 87 0.07 1.91 3.68
C LEU A 87 0.64 1.60 2.30
N ARG A 88 1.05 2.61 1.54
CA ARG A 88 1.45 2.43 0.14
C ARG A 88 2.80 3.03 -0.16
N ILE A 89 3.54 2.39 -1.06
CA ILE A 89 4.73 3.00 -1.66
C ILE A 89 4.37 3.44 -3.08
N PRO A 90 4.27 4.75 -3.36
CA PRO A 90 4.01 5.22 -4.70
C PRO A 90 5.28 5.08 -5.53
N LEU A 91 5.29 4.17 -6.51
CA LEU A 91 6.35 4.14 -7.51
C LEU A 91 5.89 4.84 -8.79
N PRO A 92 6.73 5.70 -9.39
CA PRO A 92 6.46 6.21 -10.72
C PRO A 92 6.52 5.05 -11.75
N PRO A 93 5.90 5.19 -12.93
CA PRO A 93 5.89 4.16 -13.97
C PRO A 93 7.28 3.72 -14.45
N ASN A 94 8.31 4.53 -14.21
CA ASN A 94 9.71 4.22 -14.48
C ASN A 94 10.55 4.48 -13.22
N PRO A 95 10.59 3.55 -12.26
CA PRO A 95 11.28 3.75 -11.00
C PRO A 95 12.79 3.67 -11.19
N ALA A 96 13.48 4.80 -11.00
CA ALA A 96 14.91 4.82 -10.74
C ALA A 96 15.18 4.30 -9.32
N SER A 97 15.01 2.99 -9.16
CA SER A 97 15.68 2.11 -8.20
C SER A 97 15.39 2.20 -6.69
N LYS A 98 14.92 3.32 -6.10
CA LYS A 98 14.69 3.38 -4.63
C LYS A 98 13.39 4.06 -4.24
N ALA A 99 12.66 3.44 -3.30
CA ALA A 99 11.51 4.07 -2.65
C ALA A 99 12.01 5.16 -1.68
N THR A 100 11.58 6.39 -1.88
CA THR A 100 12.00 7.54 -1.05
C THR A 100 10.91 8.01 -0.08
N ASN A 101 9.66 7.60 -0.32
CA ASN A 101 8.52 7.96 0.52
C ASN A 101 7.49 6.82 0.56
N PHE A 102 6.65 6.86 1.60
CA PHE A 102 5.44 6.05 1.71
C PHE A 102 4.24 6.97 1.97
N GLU A 103 3.05 6.45 1.73
CA GLU A 103 1.77 7.14 1.89
C GLU A 103 0.92 6.37 2.91
N ILE A 104 0.28 7.10 3.82
CA ILE A 104 -0.76 6.57 4.71
C ILE A 104 -2.09 7.14 4.23
N LYS A 105 -3.04 6.27 3.87
CA LYS A 105 -4.34 6.66 3.32
C LYS A 105 -5.45 6.66 4.37
N CYS A 106 -5.31 5.90 5.44
CA CYS A 106 -6.28 5.77 6.51
C CYS A 106 -6.25 6.99 7.46
N MET A 107 -6.36 8.19 6.87
CA MET A 107 -6.39 9.47 7.55
C MET A 107 -7.50 10.37 7.00
N ASP A 108 -8.00 11.28 7.82
CA ASP A 108 -9.04 12.24 7.42
C ASP A 108 -8.94 13.61 8.08
N SER A 109 -9.83 14.52 7.69
CA SER A 109 -9.82 15.91 8.15
C SER A 109 -10.31 16.11 9.59
N SER A 110 -10.77 15.06 10.28
CA SER A 110 -11.09 15.12 11.70
C SER A 110 -9.85 15.00 12.59
N ALA A 111 -8.74 14.50 12.04
CA ALA A 111 -7.47 14.36 12.75
C ALA A 111 -6.82 15.70 13.07
N CYS A 112 -6.26 15.80 14.28
CA CYS A 112 -5.28 16.84 14.57
C CYS A 112 -3.95 16.46 13.87
N PRO A 113 -3.47 17.24 12.88
CA PRO A 113 -2.32 16.85 12.07
C PRO A 113 -1.05 16.68 12.91
N TYR A 114 -0.91 17.44 13.99
CA TYR A 114 0.22 17.33 14.92
C TYR A 114 0.22 16.00 15.68
N LEU A 115 -0.95 15.57 16.18
CA LEU A 115 -1.07 14.30 16.90
C LEU A 115 -0.95 13.11 15.96
N ALA A 116 -1.57 13.18 14.78
CA ALA A 116 -1.45 12.16 13.75
C ALA A 116 0.03 11.96 13.35
N LEU A 117 0.75 13.04 13.05
CA LEU A 117 2.17 12.97 12.71
C LEU A 117 3.01 12.42 13.86
N ALA A 118 2.79 12.88 15.09
CA ALA A 118 3.51 12.39 16.27
C ALA A 118 3.29 10.89 16.48
N ALA A 119 2.06 10.41 16.36
CA ALA A 119 1.72 9.00 16.49
C ALA A 119 2.37 8.14 15.40
N ILE A 120 2.33 8.59 14.14
CA ILE A 120 2.99 7.90 13.01
C ILE A 120 4.50 7.81 13.24
N VAL A 121 5.13 8.90 13.66
CA VAL A 121 6.58 8.91 13.98
C VAL A 121 6.89 7.98 15.14
N ALA A 122 6.09 8.00 16.20
CA ALA A 122 6.27 7.10 17.34
C ALA A 122 6.18 5.62 16.92
N ALA A 123 5.17 5.26 16.12
CA ALA A 123 5.00 3.91 15.58
C ALA A 123 6.19 3.48 14.70
N GLY A 124 6.67 4.35 13.82
CA GLY A 124 7.82 4.03 12.98
C GLY A 124 9.13 3.93 13.76
N VAL A 125 9.35 4.80 14.75
CA VAL A 125 10.51 4.71 15.65
C VAL A 125 10.47 3.41 16.46
N ASP A 126 9.30 2.96 16.90
CA ASP A 126 9.14 1.65 17.57
C ASP A 126 9.58 0.50 16.64
N GLY A 127 9.17 0.54 15.36
CA GLY A 127 9.60 -0.42 14.35
C GLY A 127 11.12 -0.46 14.14
N VAL A 128 11.76 0.72 14.08
CA VAL A 128 13.23 0.83 13.98
C VAL A 128 13.92 0.28 15.22
N LYS A 129 13.45 0.65 16.42
CA LYS A 129 14.03 0.20 17.71
C LYS A 129 13.92 -1.30 17.91
N LYS A 130 12.80 -1.91 17.51
CA LYS A 130 12.54 -3.35 17.61
C LYS A 130 13.04 -4.15 16.40
N GLU A 131 13.70 -3.48 15.45
CA GLU A 131 14.19 -4.08 14.21
C GLU A 131 13.11 -4.90 13.47
N MET A 132 11.87 -4.38 13.45
CA MET A 132 10.73 -5.07 12.85
C MET A 132 10.96 -5.28 11.35
N LYS A 133 10.52 -6.44 10.85
CA LYS A 133 10.59 -6.77 9.43
C LYS A 133 9.26 -6.48 8.77
N LEU A 134 9.31 -5.83 7.62
CA LEU A 134 8.12 -5.56 6.83
C LEU A 134 7.68 -6.89 6.16
N PRO A 135 6.40 -7.30 6.27
CA PRO A 135 5.91 -8.50 5.59
C PRO A 135 5.90 -8.29 4.08
N LYS A 136 5.65 -9.34 3.31
CA LYS A 136 5.55 -9.22 1.84
C LYS A 136 4.44 -8.24 1.44
N PRO A 137 4.64 -7.43 0.39
CA PRO A 137 3.61 -6.51 -0.08
C PRO A 137 2.44 -7.29 -0.69
N CYS A 138 1.21 -6.83 -0.43
CA CYS A 138 0.03 -7.32 -1.13
C CYS A 138 -0.24 -6.44 -2.37
N GLN A 139 -0.35 -7.09 -3.53
CA GLN A 139 -0.56 -6.43 -4.82
C GLN A 139 -2.00 -6.52 -5.34
N VAL A 140 -2.84 -7.26 -4.61
CA VAL A 140 -4.27 -7.42 -4.92
C VAL A 140 -5.12 -6.66 -3.91
N ASP A 141 -6.38 -6.45 -4.25
CA ASP A 141 -7.38 -5.97 -3.29
C ASP A 141 -7.74 -7.12 -2.33
N PRO A 142 -7.53 -7.00 -1.01
CA PRO A 142 -7.92 -8.06 -0.10
C PRO A 142 -9.43 -8.33 -0.05
N GLY A 143 -10.25 -7.40 -0.53
CA GLY A 143 -11.69 -7.59 -0.71
C GLY A 143 -12.06 -8.65 -1.75
N SER A 144 -11.16 -8.98 -2.68
CA SER A 144 -11.37 -10.07 -3.66
C SER A 144 -10.89 -11.43 -3.18
N LEU A 145 -10.15 -11.47 -2.06
CA LEU A 145 -9.64 -12.70 -1.46
C LEU A 145 -10.71 -13.38 -0.59
N SER A 146 -10.62 -14.69 -0.44
CA SER A 146 -11.33 -15.41 0.62
C SER A 146 -10.73 -15.10 1.99
N GLU A 147 -11.50 -15.37 3.05
CA GLU A 147 -11.02 -15.20 4.43
C GLU A 147 -9.78 -16.06 4.74
N ALA A 148 -9.72 -17.27 4.18
CA ALA A 148 -8.57 -18.16 4.32
C ALA A 148 -7.31 -17.58 3.67
N GLU A 149 -7.42 -17.04 2.45
CA GLU A 149 -6.31 -16.40 1.74
C GLU A 149 -5.85 -15.12 2.46
N ARG A 150 -6.77 -14.33 3.02
CA ARG A 150 -6.42 -13.17 3.85
C ARG A 150 -5.64 -13.58 5.09
N SER A 151 -6.11 -14.62 5.79
CA SER A 151 -5.45 -15.13 6.99
C SER A 151 -4.05 -15.66 6.70
N GLU A 152 -3.88 -16.41 5.60
CA GLU A 152 -2.56 -16.91 5.16
C GLU A 152 -1.60 -15.77 4.79
N ALA A 153 -2.12 -14.69 4.21
CA ALA A 153 -1.34 -13.49 3.90
C ALA A 153 -1.08 -12.58 5.13
N GLY A 154 -1.63 -12.91 6.31
CA GLY A 154 -1.53 -12.08 7.51
C GLY A 154 -2.27 -10.74 7.39
N ILE A 155 -3.32 -10.68 6.57
CA ILE A 155 -4.14 -9.49 6.35
C ILE A 155 -5.31 -9.51 7.32
N GLU A 156 -5.35 -8.51 8.20
CA GLU A 156 -6.42 -8.32 9.17
C GLU A 156 -7.38 -7.22 8.70
N GLU A 157 -8.64 -7.25 9.15
CA GLU A 157 -9.58 -6.15 8.96
C GLU A 157 -9.27 -4.99 9.91
N PHE A 158 -9.58 -3.77 9.50
CA PHE A 158 -9.55 -2.64 10.43
C PHE A 158 -10.67 -2.76 11.48
N PRO A 159 -10.49 -2.17 12.67
CA PRO A 159 -11.57 -2.12 13.65
C PRO A 159 -12.79 -1.41 13.02
N PRO A 160 -14.00 -1.97 13.17
CA PRO A 160 -15.21 -1.43 12.56
C PRO A 160 -15.72 -0.17 13.26
N SER A 161 -15.18 0.19 14.42
CA SER A 161 -15.59 1.36 15.18
C SER A 161 -14.43 2.07 15.88
N LEU A 162 -14.63 3.36 16.18
CA LEU A 162 -13.67 4.16 16.94
C LEU A 162 -13.43 3.59 18.35
N ASN A 163 -14.47 3.04 18.99
CA ASN A 163 -14.34 2.43 20.31
C ASN A 163 -13.43 1.20 20.26
N GLU A 164 -13.59 0.33 19.27
CA GLU A 164 -12.70 -0.83 19.11
C GLU A 164 -11.27 -0.41 18.77
N ALA A 165 -11.07 0.68 18.04
CA ALA A 165 -9.74 1.25 17.84
C ALA A 165 -9.11 1.71 19.18
N PHE A 166 -9.91 2.32 20.07
CA PHE A 166 -9.44 2.69 21.42
C PHE A 166 -9.16 1.47 22.30
N ASP A 167 -9.98 0.42 22.23
CA ASP A 167 -9.74 -0.83 22.96
C ASP A 167 -8.39 -1.46 22.55
N LEU A 168 -8.05 -1.39 21.25
CA LEU A 168 -6.75 -1.82 20.74
C LEU A 168 -5.59 -0.94 21.22
N LEU A 169 -5.82 0.36 21.41
CA LEU A 169 -4.82 1.29 21.92
C LEU A 169 -4.54 1.04 23.40
N ASP A 170 -5.58 0.87 24.22
CA ASP A 170 -5.48 0.64 25.67
C ASP A 170 -4.89 -0.74 26.01
N GLY A 171 -5.11 -1.74 25.14
CA GLY A 171 -4.53 -3.07 25.28
C GLY A 171 -3.00 -3.14 25.11
N GLU A 172 -2.39 -2.09 24.55
CA GLU A 172 -0.94 -1.89 24.63
C GLU A 172 -0.62 -0.89 25.72
N GLU A 173 -0.06 -1.37 26.83
CA GLU A 173 0.56 -0.50 27.82
C GLU A 173 1.60 0.37 27.10
N ALA A 174 1.28 1.65 26.90
CA ALA A 174 2.14 2.60 26.24
C ALA A 174 3.49 2.60 26.97
N ALA A 175 4.50 1.99 26.34
CA ALA A 175 5.83 1.92 26.93
C ALA A 175 6.24 3.38 27.28
N PRO A 176 6.51 3.68 28.56
CA PRO A 176 6.77 5.05 28.97
C PRO A 176 7.95 5.58 28.16
N ILE A 177 7.78 6.77 27.59
CA ILE A 177 8.85 7.51 26.92
C ILE A 177 9.86 7.86 28.02
N LYS A 178 10.86 6.99 28.23
CA LYS A 178 12.00 7.23 29.12
C LYS A 178 13.05 8.09 28.43
#